data_AF-A0A820C3Z6-F1
#
_entry.id   AF-A0A820C3Z6-F1
#
_cell.length_a   1.000
_cell.length_b   1.000
_cell.length_c   1.000
_cell.angle_alpha   90.00
_cell.angle_beta   90.00
_cell.angle_gamma   90.00
#
_symmetry.space_group_name_H-M   'P 1'
#
loop_
_entity.id
_entity.type
_entity.pdbx_description
1 polymer ?
#
loop_
_entity_poly.entity_id
_entity_poly.type
_entity_poly.pdbx_seq_one_letter_code
_entity_poly.pdbx_strand_id
1 'polypeptide(L)'
;NSSVAPLFGALIYRRAASSELGIDIKQQYEENAEQFDIHAMSIIDQCFDNDENFAIDLLKQPAVAFNNIYPLQLARKINCKSFLASKCVQKYLDHQWFGCINYKRTAINFRVFLCSLFFPFFPIFCIFLPYTQKHKKVRQWTKMYHFIGSVQQEEKNYVPWYDKIKYFYEAPIVRFYYYMIFYILFLGLFSFVLLVDYFPLNIYNEYQSDIQILPISITEIILHICFWSFIIEEIR
;
A
#
# COMPACT_ATOMS: atom_id res chain seq x y z
N ASN A 1 -19.32 -15.98 -4.61
CA ASN A 1 -17.86 -15.73 -4.70
C ASN A 1 -17.16 -17.03 -5.09
N SER A 2 -17.13 -17.36 -6.38
CA SER A 2 -16.79 -18.71 -6.86
C SER A 2 -15.29 -19.05 -6.79
N SER A 3 -14.41 -18.03 -6.85
CA SER A 3 -12.95 -18.20 -6.71
C SER A 3 -12.49 -18.60 -5.31
N VAL A 4 -13.36 -18.47 -4.30
CA VAL A 4 -13.01 -18.78 -2.90
C VAL A 4 -13.02 -20.27 -2.62
N ALA A 5 -13.89 -21.05 -3.26
CA ALA A 5 -13.95 -22.50 -3.02
C ALA A 5 -12.64 -23.21 -3.42
N PRO A 6 -12.02 -22.93 -4.58
CA PRO A 6 -10.70 -23.46 -4.91
C PRO A 6 -9.61 -23.02 -3.91
N LEU A 7 -9.64 -21.76 -3.43
CA LEU A 7 -8.70 -21.30 -2.39
C LEU A 7 -8.85 -22.07 -1.07
N PHE A 8 -10.07 -22.50 -0.72
CA PHE A 8 -10.28 -23.40 0.42
C PHE A 8 -9.74 -24.80 0.17
N GLY A 9 -9.83 -25.31 -1.06
CA GLY A 9 -9.13 -26.53 -1.47
C GLY A 9 -7.63 -26.40 -1.22
N ALA A 10 -7.00 -25.33 -1.72
CA ALA A 10 -5.58 -25.05 -1.50
C ALA A 10 -5.21 -24.94 -0.01
N LEU A 11 -6.07 -24.32 0.82
CA LEU A 11 -5.89 -24.26 2.27
C LEU A 11 -5.86 -25.67 2.90
N ILE A 12 -6.81 -26.54 2.55
CA ILE A 12 -6.93 -27.89 3.12
C ILE A 12 -5.69 -28.69 2.77
N TYR A 13 -5.29 -28.71 1.50
CA TYR A 13 -4.12 -29.45 1.05
C TYR A 13 -2.82 -28.93 1.64
N ARG A 14 -2.61 -27.60 1.73
CA ARG A 14 -1.41 -27.05 2.40
C ARG A 14 -1.39 -27.34 3.90
N ARG A 15 -2.55 -27.40 4.55
CA ARG A 15 -2.64 -27.80 5.96
C ARG A 15 -2.30 -29.28 6.14
N ALA A 16 -2.83 -30.13 5.27
CA ALA A 16 -2.52 -31.57 5.26
C ALA A 16 -1.02 -31.81 5.02
N ALA A 17 -0.42 -31.12 4.05
CA ALA A 17 1.02 -31.15 3.80
C ALA A 17 1.86 -30.74 5.02
N SER A 18 1.40 -29.74 5.79
CA SER A 18 2.11 -29.26 6.98
C SER A 18 2.08 -30.25 8.16
N SER A 19 1.06 -31.12 8.22
CA SER A 19 0.96 -32.18 9.23
C SER A 19 1.59 -33.50 8.82
N GLU A 20 1.90 -33.66 7.53
CA GLU A 20 2.39 -34.92 6.97
C GLU A 20 3.90 -35.08 7.20
N LEU A 21 4.31 -36.28 7.63
CA LEU A 21 5.71 -36.63 7.87
C LEU A 21 6.36 -37.28 6.65
N GLY A 22 5.56 -37.98 5.82
CA GLY A 22 6.03 -38.61 4.60
C GLY A 22 6.31 -37.59 3.50
N ILE A 23 7.55 -37.55 2.99
CA ILE A 23 7.98 -36.56 1.97
C ILE A 23 7.16 -36.70 0.69
N ASP A 24 6.90 -37.93 0.24
CA ASP A 24 6.18 -38.21 -1.01
C ASP A 24 4.71 -37.72 -0.95
N ILE A 25 4.00 -38.08 0.12
CA ILE A 25 2.61 -37.66 0.36
C ILE A 25 2.54 -36.14 0.57
N LYS A 26 3.50 -35.57 1.31
CA LYS A 26 3.59 -34.12 1.50
C LYS A 26 3.74 -33.41 0.16
N GLN A 27 4.63 -33.88 -0.71
CA GLN A 27 4.81 -33.31 -2.04
C GLN A 27 3.51 -33.40 -2.86
N GLN A 28 2.84 -34.56 -2.84
CA GLN A 28 1.55 -34.73 -3.54
C GLN A 28 0.48 -33.75 -3.03
N TYR A 29 0.43 -33.47 -1.73
CA TYR A 29 -0.47 -32.46 -1.18
C TYR A 29 -0.10 -31.04 -1.60
N GLU A 30 1.19 -30.71 -1.66
CA GLU A 30 1.64 -29.39 -2.15
C GLU A 30 1.29 -29.19 -3.64
N GLU A 31 1.50 -30.22 -4.47
CA GLU A 31 1.13 -30.21 -5.89
C GLU A 31 -0.39 -30.04 -6.09
N ASN A 32 -1.20 -30.80 -5.33
CA ASN A 32 -2.65 -30.66 -5.36
C ASN A 32 -3.09 -29.25 -4.94
N ALA A 33 -2.48 -28.69 -3.90
CA ALA A 33 -2.79 -27.33 -3.46
C ALA A 33 -2.45 -26.29 -4.54
N GLU A 34 -1.36 -26.47 -5.28
CA GLU A 34 -0.98 -25.60 -6.38
C GLU A 34 -1.97 -25.68 -7.55
N GLN A 35 -2.50 -26.87 -7.87
CA GLN A 35 -3.56 -27.00 -8.88
C GLN A 35 -4.82 -26.21 -8.50
N PHE A 36 -5.22 -26.25 -7.23
CA PHE A 36 -6.35 -25.44 -6.73
C PHE A 36 -6.07 -23.93 -6.79
N ASP A 37 -4.82 -23.52 -6.53
CA ASP A 37 -4.36 -22.13 -6.65
C ASP A 37 -4.46 -21.63 -8.10
N ILE A 38 -3.98 -22.42 -9.06
CA ILE A 38 -4.08 -22.13 -10.50
C ILE A 38 -5.55 -22.09 -10.95
N HIS A 39 -6.39 -22.99 -10.43
CA HIS A 39 -7.81 -22.98 -10.76
C HIS A 39 -8.53 -21.73 -10.23
N ALA A 40 -8.21 -21.31 -8.99
CA ALA A 40 -8.70 -20.05 -8.43
C ALA A 40 -8.30 -18.85 -9.30
N MET A 41 -7.03 -18.81 -9.72
CA MET A 41 -6.47 -17.77 -10.59
C MET A 41 -7.21 -17.72 -11.93
N SER A 42 -7.41 -18.89 -12.58
CA SER A 42 -8.10 -18.98 -13.86
C SER A 42 -9.54 -18.48 -13.78
N ILE A 43 -10.29 -18.86 -12.74
CA ILE A 43 -11.68 -18.39 -12.55
C ILE A 43 -11.73 -16.86 -12.42
N ILE A 44 -10.87 -16.26 -11.59
CA ILE A 44 -10.91 -14.81 -11.39
C ILE A 44 -10.42 -14.05 -12.63
N ASP A 45 -9.43 -14.58 -13.35
CA ASP A 45 -8.94 -13.98 -14.59
C ASP A 45 -9.99 -14.07 -15.71
N GLN A 46 -10.70 -15.18 -15.85
CA GLN A 46 -11.82 -15.28 -16.79
C GLN A 46 -12.96 -14.31 -16.43
N CYS A 47 -13.29 -14.16 -15.13
CA CYS A 47 -14.25 -13.15 -14.71
C CYS A 47 -13.78 -11.75 -15.07
N PHE A 48 -12.48 -11.48 -14.93
CA PHE A 48 -11.88 -10.19 -15.21
C PHE A 48 -11.82 -9.87 -16.70
N ASP A 49 -11.50 -10.85 -17.54
CA ASP A 49 -11.50 -10.71 -19.00
C ASP A 49 -12.93 -10.44 -19.53
N ASN A 50 -13.97 -10.92 -18.83
CA ASN A 50 -15.38 -10.64 -19.15
C ASN A 50 -15.87 -9.28 -18.63
N ASP A 51 -15.65 -8.98 -17.34
CA ASP A 51 -15.99 -7.69 -16.73
C ASP A 51 -15.01 -7.36 -15.60
N GLU A 52 -14.12 -6.41 -15.87
CA GLU A 52 -13.08 -5.97 -14.93
C GLU A 52 -13.65 -5.47 -13.59
N ASN A 53 -14.75 -4.70 -13.63
CA ASN A 53 -15.32 -4.08 -12.43
C ASN A 53 -16.01 -5.12 -11.56
N PHE A 54 -16.76 -6.02 -12.19
CA PHE A 54 -17.40 -7.13 -11.50
C PHE A 54 -16.37 -8.03 -10.79
N ALA A 55 -15.29 -8.41 -11.49
CA ALA A 55 -14.24 -9.24 -10.91
C ALA A 55 -13.53 -8.55 -9.73
N ILE A 56 -13.26 -7.24 -9.86
CA ILE A 56 -12.69 -6.46 -8.76
C ILE A 56 -13.65 -6.38 -7.56
N ASP A 57 -14.96 -6.20 -7.79
CA ASP A 57 -15.94 -6.17 -6.70
C ASP A 57 -16.11 -7.55 -6.04
N LEU A 58 -15.97 -8.63 -6.82
CA LEU A 58 -15.93 -10.00 -6.32
C LEU A 58 -14.76 -10.21 -5.33
N LEU A 59 -13.57 -9.65 -5.62
CA LEU A 59 -12.43 -9.67 -4.70
C LEU A 59 -12.67 -8.91 -3.39
N LYS A 60 -13.48 -7.85 -3.42
CA LYS A 60 -13.81 -7.02 -2.25
C LYS A 60 -14.93 -7.61 -1.40
N GLN A 61 -15.62 -8.65 -1.84
CA GLN A 61 -16.73 -9.24 -1.11
C GLN A 61 -16.29 -10.41 -0.22
N PRO A 62 -16.75 -10.47 1.04
CA PRO A 62 -16.49 -11.61 1.90
C PRO A 62 -17.28 -12.83 1.42
N ALA A 63 -16.69 -14.02 1.57
CA ALA A 63 -17.39 -15.25 1.27
C ALA A 63 -18.24 -15.70 2.47
N VAL A 64 -19.55 -15.49 2.38
CA VAL A 64 -20.50 -15.80 3.46
C VAL A 64 -20.47 -17.28 3.83
N ALA A 65 -20.36 -18.18 2.84
CA ALA A 65 -20.26 -19.62 3.05
C ALA A 65 -19.01 -20.05 3.84
N PHE A 66 -18.01 -19.18 3.95
CA PHE A 66 -16.72 -19.47 4.56
C PHE A 66 -16.37 -18.44 5.65
N ASN A 67 -17.29 -18.24 6.59
CA ASN A 67 -17.10 -17.36 7.75
C ASN A 67 -16.71 -15.91 7.38
N ASN A 68 -17.31 -15.38 6.31
CA ASN A 68 -17.05 -14.02 5.82
C ASN A 68 -15.58 -13.72 5.51
N ILE A 69 -14.79 -14.73 5.15
CA ILE A 69 -13.38 -14.54 4.81
C ILE A 69 -13.25 -13.88 3.43
N TYR A 70 -12.35 -12.89 3.33
CA TYR A 70 -12.03 -12.25 2.06
C TYR A 70 -11.06 -13.11 1.23
N PRO A 71 -11.29 -13.25 -0.10
CA PRO A 71 -10.43 -14.06 -0.97
C PRO A 71 -8.94 -13.70 -0.85
N LEU A 72 -8.63 -12.39 -0.85
CA LEU A 72 -7.25 -11.90 -0.75
C LEU A 72 -6.60 -12.17 0.62
N GLN A 73 -7.37 -12.08 1.70
CA GLN A 73 -6.87 -12.39 3.05
C GLN A 73 -6.54 -13.87 3.17
N LEU A 74 -7.40 -14.74 2.62
CA LEU A 74 -7.18 -16.17 2.58
C LEU A 74 -5.94 -16.50 1.74
N ALA A 75 -5.89 -16.01 0.50
CA ALA A 75 -4.78 -16.24 -0.43
C ALA A 75 -3.44 -15.82 0.16
N ARG A 76 -3.38 -14.64 0.81
CA ARG A 76 -2.19 -14.18 1.54
C ARG A 76 -1.82 -15.12 2.69
N LYS A 77 -2.80 -15.55 3.51
CA LYS A 77 -2.56 -16.41 4.68
C LYS A 77 -1.99 -17.77 4.28
N ILE A 78 -2.43 -18.33 3.16
CA ILE A 78 -1.98 -19.64 2.67
C ILE A 78 -0.82 -19.55 1.67
N ASN A 79 -0.36 -18.34 1.33
CA ASN A 79 0.70 -18.09 0.34
C ASN A 79 0.35 -18.58 -1.08
N CYS A 80 -0.87 -18.29 -1.56
CA CYS A 80 -1.31 -18.61 -2.91
C CYS A 80 -0.68 -17.66 -3.95
N LYS A 81 0.57 -17.93 -4.32
CA LYS A 81 1.37 -17.06 -5.20
C LYS A 81 0.74 -16.91 -6.58
N SER A 82 0.24 -18.00 -7.17
CA SER A 82 -0.36 -17.99 -8.50
C SER A 82 -1.63 -17.13 -8.54
N PHE A 83 -2.56 -17.34 -7.60
CA PHE A 83 -3.73 -16.47 -7.45
C PHE A 83 -3.35 -15.01 -7.19
N LEU A 84 -2.34 -14.74 -6.36
CA LEU A 84 -1.90 -13.36 -6.12
C LEU A 84 -1.28 -12.71 -7.37
N ALA A 85 -0.68 -13.50 -8.27
CA ALA A 85 -0.14 -13.06 -9.54
C ALA A 85 -1.20 -12.88 -10.65
N SER A 86 -2.47 -13.23 -10.38
CA SER A 86 -3.61 -12.98 -11.27
C SER A 86 -3.64 -11.54 -11.79
N LYS A 87 -4.02 -11.36 -13.07
CA LYS A 87 -4.18 -10.04 -13.68
C LYS A 87 -5.18 -9.18 -12.90
N CYS A 88 -6.28 -9.79 -12.45
CA CYS A 88 -7.32 -9.12 -11.67
C CYS A 88 -6.77 -8.62 -10.33
N VAL A 89 -6.05 -9.48 -9.61
CA VAL A 89 -5.47 -9.15 -8.30
C VAL A 89 -4.40 -8.07 -8.43
N GLN A 90 -3.50 -8.19 -9.40
CA GLN A 90 -2.45 -7.19 -9.65
C GLN A 90 -3.05 -5.82 -9.98
N LYS A 91 -4.04 -5.77 -10.87
CA LYS A 91 -4.75 -4.51 -11.17
C LYS A 91 -5.46 -3.94 -9.95
N TYR A 92 -6.08 -4.78 -9.13
CA TYR A 92 -6.68 -4.34 -7.87
C TYR A 92 -5.63 -3.76 -6.91
N LEU A 93 -4.49 -4.41 -6.74
CA LEU A 93 -3.39 -3.97 -5.88
C LEU A 93 -2.77 -2.67 -6.39
N ASP A 94 -2.58 -2.51 -7.70
CA ASP A 94 -2.17 -1.24 -8.32
C ASP A 94 -3.16 -0.12 -7.99
N HIS A 95 -4.45 -0.39 -8.12
CA HIS A 95 -5.49 0.57 -7.73
C HIS A 95 -5.43 0.92 -6.24
N GLN A 96 -5.11 -0.03 -5.35
CA GLN A 96 -4.90 0.28 -3.93
C GLN A 96 -3.62 1.09 -3.71
N TRP A 97 -2.54 0.77 -4.41
CA TRP A 97 -1.22 1.39 -4.27
C TRP A 97 -1.17 2.85 -4.73
N PHE A 98 -1.70 3.12 -5.92
CA PHE A 98 -1.79 4.47 -6.48
C PHE A 98 -3.00 5.25 -5.94
N GLY A 99 -3.92 4.56 -5.27
CA GLY A 99 -5.16 5.12 -4.77
C GLY A 99 -5.99 5.71 -5.91
N CYS A 100 -6.10 7.03 -5.92
CA CYS A 100 -6.90 7.74 -6.93
C CYS A 100 -6.04 8.49 -7.96
N ILE A 101 -4.72 8.28 -7.93
CA ILE A 101 -3.79 8.79 -8.94
C ILE A 101 -3.92 7.89 -10.18
N ASN A 102 -4.04 8.49 -11.37
CA ASN A 102 -4.12 7.71 -12.60
C ASN A 102 -2.73 7.22 -13.00
N TYR A 103 -2.49 5.91 -12.83
CA TYR A 103 -1.19 5.29 -13.01
C TYR A 103 -0.87 4.84 -14.44
N LYS A 104 -1.81 4.98 -15.39
CA LYS A 104 -1.67 4.49 -16.78
C LYS A 104 -0.56 5.17 -17.61
N ARG A 105 0.23 6.08 -17.02
CA ARG A 105 1.28 6.84 -17.72
C ARG A 105 2.64 6.52 -17.10
N THR A 106 3.59 6.04 -17.90
CA THR A 106 4.92 5.58 -17.45
C THR A 106 5.71 6.61 -16.64
N ALA A 107 5.44 7.91 -16.82
CA ALA A 107 6.10 8.99 -16.07
C ALA A 107 5.46 9.30 -14.70
N ILE A 108 4.41 8.58 -14.27
CA ILE A 108 3.67 8.91 -13.04
C ILE A 108 4.54 8.75 -11.80
N ASN A 109 5.36 7.69 -11.71
CA ASN A 109 6.22 7.43 -10.55
C ASN A 109 7.23 8.56 -10.35
N PHE A 110 7.90 8.98 -11.42
CA PHE A 110 8.83 10.10 -11.39
C PHE A 110 8.14 11.43 -11.03
N ARG A 111 6.95 11.68 -11.59
CA ARG A 111 6.16 12.88 -11.26
C ARG A 111 5.72 12.91 -9.79
N VAL A 112 5.26 11.78 -9.26
CA VAL A 112 4.87 11.64 -7.85
C VAL A 112 6.08 11.84 -6.96
N PHE A 113 7.22 11.20 -7.29
CA PHE A 113 8.48 11.40 -6.56
C PHE A 113 8.92 12.86 -6.53
N LEU A 114 8.93 13.56 -7.68
CA LEU A 114 9.23 14.99 -7.73
C LEU A 114 8.24 15.82 -6.90
N CYS A 115 6.95 15.51 -6.95
CA CYS A 115 5.96 16.20 -6.11
C CYS A 115 6.19 15.98 -4.62
N SER A 116 6.60 14.77 -4.21
CA SER A 116 6.92 14.45 -2.82
C SER A 116 8.21 15.12 -2.34
N LEU A 117 9.19 15.33 -3.23
CA LEU A 117 10.49 15.94 -2.91
C LEU A 117 10.40 17.45 -2.65
N PHE A 118 9.51 18.18 -3.33
CA PHE A 118 9.46 19.66 -3.33
C PHE A 118 8.26 20.27 -2.57
N PHE A 119 7.99 19.83 -1.33
CA PHE A 119 6.94 20.42 -0.47
C PHE A 119 7.46 21.72 0.20
N PRO A 120 6.74 22.88 0.25
CA PRO A 120 5.31 23.17 -0.01
C PRO A 120 4.99 23.92 -1.34
N PHE A 121 5.95 24.09 -2.26
CA PHE A 121 5.79 24.98 -3.43
C PHE A 121 5.12 24.34 -4.67
N PHE A 122 4.82 23.04 -4.63
CA PHE A 122 4.30 22.30 -5.79
C PHE A 122 2.80 21.88 -5.79
N PRO A 123 1.86 22.48 -5.03
CA PRO A 123 0.44 22.15 -5.17
C PRO A 123 -0.10 22.44 -6.58
N ILE A 124 0.58 23.32 -7.34
CA ILE A 124 0.29 23.62 -8.74
C ILE A 124 0.56 22.41 -9.64
N PHE A 125 1.62 21.63 -9.41
CA PHE A 125 1.93 20.47 -10.24
C PHE A 125 1.02 19.27 -9.93
N CYS A 126 0.54 19.16 -8.69
CA CYS A 126 -0.49 18.19 -8.31
C CYS A 126 -1.81 18.39 -9.08
N ILE A 127 -2.11 19.62 -9.55
CA ILE A 127 -3.27 19.89 -10.42
C ILE A 127 -3.11 19.22 -11.80
N PHE A 128 -1.88 19.11 -12.30
CA PHE A 128 -1.56 18.53 -13.61
C PHE A 128 -1.41 17.00 -13.59
N LEU A 129 -1.43 16.35 -12.42
CA LEU A 129 -1.49 14.90 -12.35
C LEU A 129 -2.86 14.40 -12.83
N PRO A 130 -2.90 13.43 -13.75
CA PRO A 130 -4.16 12.80 -14.12
C PRO A 130 -4.68 12.04 -12.91
N TYR A 131 -5.91 12.35 -12.51
CA TYR A 131 -6.57 11.75 -11.36
C TYR A 131 -7.69 10.85 -11.88
N THR A 132 -7.78 9.60 -11.40
CA THR A 132 -8.95 8.78 -11.66
C THR A 132 -10.04 9.25 -10.75
N GLN A 133 -11.14 9.75 -11.33
CA GLN A 133 -12.29 10.18 -10.55
C GLN A 133 -12.77 8.98 -9.72
N LYS A 134 -12.56 9.06 -8.40
CA LYS A 134 -13.23 8.17 -7.47
C LYS A 134 -14.71 8.41 -7.74
N HIS A 135 -15.43 7.41 -8.27
CA HIS A 135 -16.88 7.42 -8.15
C HIS A 135 -17.14 7.58 -6.65
N LYS A 136 -17.46 8.81 -6.21
CA LYS A 136 -18.05 9.01 -4.89
C LYS A 136 -19.18 8.00 -4.87
N LYS A 137 -19.15 7.05 -3.93
CA LYS A 137 -20.32 6.21 -3.63
C LYS A 137 -21.46 7.18 -3.64
N VAL A 138 -22.31 7.10 -4.67
CA VAL A 138 -23.51 7.90 -4.75
C VAL A 138 -24.15 7.74 -3.39
N ARG A 139 -24.25 8.88 -2.70
CA ARG A 139 -24.86 9.04 -1.39
C ARG A 139 -26.00 8.03 -1.30
N GLN A 140 -25.93 7.14 -0.32
CA GLN A 140 -26.56 5.81 -0.22
C GLN A 140 -28.12 5.77 -0.27
N TRP A 141 -28.79 6.72 -0.95
CA TRP A 141 -30.24 6.94 -0.95
C TRP A 141 -30.89 7.20 -2.32
N THR A 142 -30.16 7.40 -3.43
CA THR A 142 -30.85 7.63 -4.73
C THR A 142 -31.33 6.35 -5.42
N LYS A 143 -30.91 5.15 -4.99
CA LYS A 143 -31.42 3.89 -5.57
C LYS A 143 -32.84 3.51 -5.12
N MET A 144 -33.43 4.16 -4.11
CA MET A 144 -34.89 4.07 -3.92
C MET A 144 -35.66 4.89 -4.97
N TYR A 145 -35.00 5.80 -5.70
CA TYR A 145 -35.63 6.68 -6.69
C TYR A 145 -35.41 6.27 -8.16
N HIS A 146 -34.58 5.28 -8.48
CA HIS A 146 -34.31 4.87 -9.88
C HIS A 146 -35.04 3.58 -10.32
N PHE A 147 -36.00 3.06 -9.54
CA PHE A 147 -36.93 2.05 -10.08
C PHE A 147 -37.83 2.64 -11.19
N ILE A 148 -37.86 3.96 -11.34
CA ILE A 148 -38.73 4.70 -12.25
C ILE A 148 -37.88 5.67 -13.10
N GLY A 149 -37.47 5.26 -14.30
CA GLY A 149 -37.07 6.21 -15.34
C GLY A 149 -35.57 6.37 -15.61
N SER A 150 -35.22 6.10 -16.86
CA SER A 150 -34.00 6.45 -17.58
C SER A 150 -33.54 7.89 -17.38
N VAL A 151 -32.25 8.12 -17.07
CA VAL A 151 -31.34 9.09 -17.74
C VAL A 151 -29.90 8.71 -17.34
N GLN A 152 -29.07 8.39 -18.33
CA GLN A 152 -27.64 8.19 -18.17
C GLN A 152 -26.96 9.56 -18.23
N GLN A 153 -26.98 10.29 -17.10
CA GLN A 153 -26.32 11.58 -16.96
C GLN A 153 -24.86 11.34 -16.55
N GLU A 154 -23.95 11.50 -17.51
CA GLU A 154 -22.53 11.75 -17.22
C GLU A 154 -22.39 13.12 -16.55
N GLU A 155 -22.65 13.20 -15.25
CA GLU A 155 -22.23 14.37 -14.47
C GLU A 155 -20.71 14.40 -14.44
N LYS A 156 -20.11 15.29 -15.24
CA LYS A 156 -18.71 15.74 -15.09
C LYS A 156 -18.57 16.47 -13.76
N ASN A 157 -18.53 15.70 -12.68
CA ASN A 157 -18.34 16.20 -11.32
C ASN A 157 -16.91 16.77 -11.20
N TYR A 158 -16.79 18.09 -11.34
CA TYR A 158 -15.56 18.83 -11.09
C TYR A 158 -15.11 18.58 -9.66
N VAL A 159 -13.99 17.87 -9.49
CA VAL A 159 -13.37 17.65 -8.17
C VAL A 159 -12.63 18.94 -7.78
N PRO A 160 -12.95 19.57 -6.63
CA PRO A 160 -12.28 20.79 -6.20
C PRO A 160 -10.77 20.52 -6.00
N TRP A 161 -9.94 21.54 -6.22
CA TRP A 161 -8.48 21.40 -6.19
C TRP A 161 -7.95 20.91 -4.83
N TYR A 162 -8.62 21.28 -3.73
CA TYR A 162 -8.26 20.83 -2.38
C TYR A 162 -8.51 19.33 -2.17
N ASP A 163 -9.59 18.79 -2.73
CA ASP A 163 -9.85 17.34 -2.71
C ASP A 163 -8.75 16.60 -3.47
N LYS A 164 -8.26 17.13 -4.60
CA LYS A 164 -7.15 16.53 -5.35
C LYS A 164 -5.88 16.43 -4.51
N ILE A 165 -5.55 17.50 -3.77
CA ILE A 165 -4.39 17.51 -2.86
C ILE A 165 -4.60 16.51 -1.72
N LYS A 166 -5.79 16.48 -1.13
CA LYS A 166 -6.13 15.51 -0.08
C LYS A 166 -5.94 14.07 -0.56
N TYR A 167 -6.49 13.74 -1.73
CA TYR A 167 -6.37 12.39 -2.28
C TYR A 167 -4.93 12.03 -2.68
N PHE A 168 -4.11 13.01 -3.04
CA PHE A 168 -2.69 12.80 -3.29
C PHE A 168 -1.98 12.37 -2.00
N TYR A 169 -2.16 13.09 -0.89
CA TYR A 169 -1.54 12.73 0.40
C TYR A 169 -2.13 11.47 1.06
N GLU A 170 -3.37 11.10 0.72
CA GLU A 170 -3.96 9.83 1.15
C GLU A 170 -3.39 8.62 0.40
N ALA A 171 -2.72 8.81 -0.74
CA ALA A 171 -2.22 7.71 -1.56
C ALA A 171 -1.02 6.99 -0.90
N PRO A 172 -1.01 5.65 -0.84
CA PRO A 172 0.10 4.87 -0.26
C PRO A 172 1.45 5.16 -0.91
N ILE A 173 1.49 5.28 -2.24
CA ILE A 173 2.72 5.59 -2.98
C ILE A 173 3.38 6.91 -2.53
N VAL A 174 2.58 7.92 -2.19
CA VAL A 174 3.09 9.22 -1.74
C VAL A 174 3.73 9.08 -0.36
N ARG A 175 3.08 8.35 0.55
CA ARG A 175 3.63 8.04 1.89
C ARG A 175 4.95 7.27 1.77
N PHE A 176 5.01 6.27 0.89
CA PHE A 176 6.23 5.52 0.63
C PHE A 176 7.41 6.43 0.27
N TYR A 177 7.21 7.38 -0.67
CA TYR A 177 8.26 8.32 -1.03
C TYR A 177 8.65 9.27 0.11
N TYR A 178 7.69 9.69 0.94
CA TYR A 178 8.02 10.49 2.13
C TYR A 178 8.92 9.73 3.10
N TYR A 179 8.59 8.48 3.43
CA TYR A 179 9.46 7.64 4.27
C TYR A 179 10.83 7.42 3.64
N MET A 180 10.89 7.17 2.33
CA MET A 180 12.16 6.99 1.61
C MET A 180 13.04 8.23 1.66
N ILE A 181 12.49 9.42 1.37
CA ILE A 181 13.24 10.70 1.40
C ILE A 181 13.69 11.01 2.83
N PHE A 182 12.78 10.86 3.81
CA PHE A 182 13.12 11.07 5.22
C PHE A 182 14.25 10.15 5.66
N TYR A 183 14.20 8.87 5.30
CA TYR A 183 15.24 7.91 5.65
C TYR A 183 16.60 8.25 5.02
N ILE A 184 16.62 8.70 3.76
CA ILE A 184 17.86 9.16 3.10
C ILE A 184 18.43 10.40 3.81
N LEU A 185 17.58 11.38 4.13
CA LEU A 185 17.99 12.58 4.86
C LEU A 185 18.49 12.26 6.27
N PHE A 186 17.81 11.36 6.97
CA PHE A 186 18.21 10.87 8.28
C PHE A 186 19.57 10.19 8.23
N LEU A 187 19.79 9.28 7.27
CA LEU A 187 21.07 8.60 7.09
C LEU A 187 22.19 9.58 6.73
N GLY A 188 21.89 10.59 5.91
CA GLY A 188 22.82 11.67 5.57
C GLY A 188 23.19 12.52 6.79
N LEU A 189 22.21 12.93 7.60
CA LEU A 189 22.43 13.66 8.84
C LEU A 189 23.21 12.82 9.87
N PHE A 190 22.85 11.55 10.02
CA PHE A 190 23.54 10.62 10.91
C PHE A 190 25.01 10.45 10.50
N SER A 191 25.26 10.22 9.21
CA SER A 191 26.61 10.14 8.66
C SER A 191 27.40 11.43 8.87
N PHE A 192 26.77 12.59 8.64
CA PHE A 192 27.37 13.91 8.89
C PHE A 192 27.78 14.10 10.35
N VAL A 193 26.88 13.82 11.30
CA VAL A 193 27.14 13.92 12.74
C VAL A 193 28.30 13.00 13.15
N LEU A 194 28.32 11.75 12.66
CA LEU A 194 29.42 10.83 12.94
C LEU A 194 30.77 11.31 12.38
N LEU A 195 30.78 11.94 11.20
CA LEU A 195 32.02 12.31 10.50
C LEU A 195 32.58 13.67 10.95
N VAL A 196 31.70 14.62 11.32
CA VAL A 196 32.05 16.02 11.60
C VAL A 196 31.90 16.37 13.08
N ASP A 197 30.82 15.91 13.73
CA ASP A 197 30.46 16.33 15.09
C ASP A 197 31.01 15.37 16.16
N TYR A 198 31.29 14.10 15.84
CA TYR A 198 31.91 13.13 16.75
C TYR A 198 33.42 13.36 16.96
N PHE A 199 33.86 14.61 17.04
CA PHE A 199 35.13 14.95 17.67
C PHE A 199 34.94 14.84 19.18
N PRO A 200 35.79 14.07 19.89
CA PRO A 200 35.53 13.69 21.26
C PRO A 200 35.45 14.94 22.13
N LEU A 201 34.51 14.87 23.09
CA LEU A 201 34.58 15.58 24.37
C LEU A 201 36.03 15.93 24.66
N ASN A 202 36.30 17.23 24.70
CA ASN A 202 37.58 17.81 25.02
C ASN A 202 37.89 17.50 26.50
N ILE A 203 38.26 16.25 26.80
CA ILE A 203 38.57 15.73 28.15
C ILE A 203 39.87 16.38 28.68
N TYR A 204 40.54 17.23 27.91
CA TYR A 204 41.73 17.97 28.36
C TYR A 204 41.49 19.42 28.79
N ASN A 205 40.28 19.97 28.66
CA ASN A 205 39.98 21.32 29.13
C ASN A 205 39.18 21.29 30.45
N GLU A 206 39.73 20.59 31.44
CA GLU A 206 39.45 20.88 32.83
C GLU A 206 40.18 22.19 33.19
N TYR A 207 39.50 23.11 33.87
CA TYR A 207 39.89 24.49 34.21
C TYR A 207 39.62 25.58 33.16
N GLN A 208 38.36 26.02 33.03
CA GLN A 208 37.97 27.41 33.35
C GLN A 208 36.43 27.59 33.28
N SER A 209 35.84 27.95 34.43
CA SER A 209 34.62 28.74 34.67
C SER A 209 33.28 28.39 33.98
N ASP A 210 32.34 27.93 34.81
CA ASP A 210 30.95 28.37 34.96
C ASP A 210 30.02 28.48 33.73
N ILE A 211 28.95 27.68 33.82
CA ILE A 211 27.82 27.46 32.90
C ILE A 211 28.05 26.28 31.95
N GLN A 212 27.81 25.10 32.53
CA GLN A 212 27.87 23.79 31.91
C GLN A 212 26.64 23.58 31.00
N ILE A 213 26.61 24.26 29.85
CA ILE A 213 25.72 23.90 28.75
C ILE A 213 26.50 22.89 27.91
N LEU A 214 26.14 21.62 28.02
CA LEU A 214 26.55 20.56 27.10
C LEU A 214 26.39 21.10 25.67
N PRO A 215 27.45 21.27 24.86
CA PRO A 215 27.33 21.86 23.53
C PRO A 215 26.84 20.76 22.57
N ILE A 216 25.66 20.20 22.86
CA ILE A 216 24.98 19.30 21.96
C ILE A 216 24.65 20.14 20.74
N SER A 217 25.23 19.79 19.60
CA SER A 217 25.00 20.53 18.37
C SER A 217 23.51 20.44 18.03
N ILE A 218 22.96 21.49 17.40
CA ILE A 218 21.57 21.49 16.93
C ILE A 218 21.31 20.26 16.04
N THR A 219 22.33 19.79 15.31
CA THR A 219 22.30 18.56 14.50
C THR A 219 22.05 17.30 15.33
N GLU A 220 22.68 17.15 16.50
CA GLU A 220 22.46 16.02 17.42
C GLU A 220 21.06 16.05 18.05
N ILE A 221 20.56 17.23 18.42
CA ILE A 221 19.17 17.38 18.93
C ILE A 221 18.17 16.96 17.85
N ILE A 222 18.35 17.43 16.62
CA ILE A 222 17.51 17.04 15.48
C ILE A 222 17.59 15.53 15.24
N LEU A 223 18.78 14.94 15.30
CA LEU A 223 18.98 13.51 15.13
C LEU A 223 18.24 12.71 16.21
N HIS A 224 18.31 13.13 17.48
CA HIS A 224 17.58 12.49 18.57
C HIS A 224 16.06 12.60 18.38
N ILE A 225 15.54 13.77 17.98
CA ILE A 225 14.11 13.93 17.68
C ILE A 225 13.69 12.99 16.54
N CYS A 226 14.47 12.92 15.45
CA CYS A 226 14.23 12.03 14.33
C CYS A 226 14.24 10.56 14.77
N PHE A 227 15.19 10.17 15.61
CA PHE A 227 15.32 8.82 16.14
C PHE A 227 14.12 8.42 17.01
N TRP A 228 13.72 9.29 17.94
CA TRP A 228 12.53 9.06 18.76
C TRP A 228 11.24 9.01 17.93
N SER A 229 11.12 9.88 16.91
CA SER A 229 9.99 9.82 15.96
C SER A 229 9.94 8.49 15.21
N PHE A 230 11.10 7.92 14.85
CA PHE A 230 11.18 6.63 14.17
C PHE A 230 10.76 5.48 15.09
N ILE A 231 11.23 5.48 16.34
CA ILE A 231 10.84 4.48 17.35
C ILE A 231 9.33 4.51 17.60
N ILE A 232 8.74 5.70 17.72
CA ILE A 232 7.28 5.82 17.94
C ILE A 232 6.51 5.21 16.78
N GLU A 233 6.97 5.40 15.54
CA GLU A 233 6.29 4.83 14.37
C GLU A 233 6.44 3.30 14.30
N GLU A 234 7.58 2.73 14.67
CA GLU A 234 7.78 1.27 14.70
C GLU A 234 6.93 0.57 15.77
N ILE A 235 6.61 1.27 16.87
CA ILE A 235 5.74 0.76 17.93
C ILE A 235 4.25 0.79 17.53
N ARG A 236 3.87 1.66 16.59
CA ARG A 236 2.46 1.91 16.22
C ARG A 236 1.91 0.90 15.21
#